data_AF-A0A4Y2D0N0-F1
#
_entry.id   AF-A0A4Y2D0N0-F1
#
_cell.length_a   1.000
_cell.length_b   1.000
_cell.length_c   1.000
_cell.angle_alpha   90.00
_cell.angle_beta   90.00
_cell.angle_gamma   90.00
#
_symmetry.space_group_name_H-M   'P 1'
#
loop_
_entity.id
_entity.type
_entity.pdbx_description
1 polymer ?
#
loop_
_entity_poly.entity_id
_entity_poly.type
_entity_poly.pdbx_seq_one_letter_code
_entity_poly.pdbx_strand_id
1 'polypeptide(L)'
;MAYLFAKGVKKCDLFRLAYELSLPIIPNMTLLELMKLILRSDNYDEEETRDILDGVRGEREDAEKWERLGGRPATSIKELFYCGTKGYETDTDNDLAPSLLIE
;
A
#
# COMPACT_ATOMS: atom_id res chain seq x y z
N MET A 1 -6.00 -12.95 -11.62
CA MET A 1 -5.60 -11.53 -11.52
C MET A 1 -5.23 -11.30 -10.07
N ALA A 2 -3.95 -11.07 -9.76
CA ALA A 2 -3.51 -11.00 -8.37
C ALA A 2 -4.26 -9.88 -7.62
N TYR A 3 -4.74 -10.18 -6.42
CA TYR A 3 -5.50 -9.26 -5.57
C TYR A 3 -4.76 -7.93 -5.31
N LEU A 4 -3.43 -7.94 -5.41
CA LEU A 4 -2.58 -6.75 -5.29
C LEU A 4 -2.89 -5.67 -6.34
N PHE A 5 -3.50 -6.02 -7.49
CA PHE A 5 -3.95 -5.05 -8.51
C PHE A 5 -5.35 -4.49 -8.23
N ALA A 6 -5.94 -4.79 -7.07
CA ALA A 6 -7.25 -4.28 -6.71
C ALA A 6 -7.26 -2.74 -6.68
N LYS A 7 -8.36 -2.18 -7.17
CA LYS A 7 -8.58 -0.73 -7.20
C LYS A 7 -8.54 -0.17 -5.78
N GLY A 8 -7.66 0.81 -5.54
CA GLY A 8 -7.54 1.49 -4.24
C GLY A 8 -6.40 1.00 -3.35
N VAL A 9 -5.63 -0.01 -3.77
CA VAL A 9 -4.35 -0.38 -3.13
C VAL A 9 -3.32 0.71 -3.40
N LYS A 10 -2.74 1.29 -2.35
CA LYS A 10 -1.69 2.30 -2.44
C LYS A 10 -0.30 1.71 -2.23
N LYS A 11 0.74 2.45 -2.63
CA LYS A 11 2.15 2.09 -2.42
C LYS A 11 2.47 1.83 -0.94
N CYS A 12 1.95 2.67 -0.05
CA CYS A 12 2.09 2.50 1.40
C CYS A 12 1.49 1.18 1.92
N ASP A 13 0.35 0.76 1.35
CA ASP A 13 -0.32 -0.49 1.75
C ASP A 13 0.57 -1.68 1.38
N LEU A 14 1.21 -1.65 0.20
CA LEU A 14 2.15 -2.69 -0.22
C LEU A 14 3.46 -2.67 0.55
N PHE A 15 3.99 -1.50 0.90
CA PHE A 15 5.17 -1.40 1.77
C PHE A 15 4.90 -2.02 3.13
N ARG A 16 3.73 -1.74 3.70
CA ARG A 16 3.33 -2.29 4.99
C ARG A 16 3.07 -3.78 4.91
N LEU A 17 2.38 -4.24 3.86
CA LEU A 17 2.17 -5.66 3.60
C LEU A 17 3.51 -6.41 3.46
N ALA A 18 4.46 -5.89 2.68
CA ALA A 18 5.77 -6.49 2.54
C ALA A 18 6.55 -6.53 3.87
N TYR A 19 6.31 -5.57 4.77
CA TYR A 19 6.92 -5.53 6.08
C TYR A 19 6.33 -6.61 7.01
N GLU A 20 5.01 -6.76 7.02
CA GLU A 20 4.31 -7.82 7.77
C GLU A 20 4.74 -9.22 7.27
N LEU A 21 4.93 -9.36 5.96
CA LEU A 21 5.44 -10.58 5.32
C LEU A 21 6.97 -10.78 5.49
N SER A 22 7.65 -9.90 6.25
CA SER A 22 9.11 -9.95 6.47
C SER A 22 9.94 -10.02 5.19
N LEU A 23 9.45 -9.38 4.11
CA LEU A 23 10.13 -9.35 2.82
C LEU A 23 11.26 -8.30 2.82
N PRO A 24 12.32 -8.52 2.02
CA PRO A 24 13.42 -7.57 1.91
C PRO A 24 13.00 -6.34 1.10
N ILE A 25 12.42 -5.35 1.79
CA ILE A 25 12.02 -4.08 1.19
C ILE A 25 13.25 -3.20 0.97
N ILE A 26 13.37 -2.66 -0.25
CA ILE A 26 14.39 -1.66 -0.60
C ILE A 26 13.72 -0.28 -0.63
N PRO A 27 14.35 0.78 -0.08
CA PRO A 27 13.88 2.14 -0.25
C PRO A 27 13.68 2.48 -1.74
N ASN A 28 12.69 3.32 -2.06
CA ASN A 28 12.39 3.78 -3.43
C ASN A 28 11.89 2.72 -4.42
N MET A 29 11.53 1.51 -3.99
CA MET A 29 10.81 0.56 -4.86
C MET A 29 9.54 1.19 -5.43
N THR A 30 9.27 0.94 -6.70
CA THR A 30 8.02 1.30 -7.37
C THR A 30 6.87 0.40 -6.89
N LEU A 31 5.62 0.83 -7.13
CA LEU A 31 4.44 0.02 -6.81
C LEU A 31 4.53 -1.38 -7.47
N LEU A 32 4.93 -1.42 -8.74
CA LEU A 32 5.05 -2.66 -9.50
C LEU A 32 6.16 -3.57 -8.95
N GLU A 33 7.28 -3.01 -8.50
CA GLU A 33 8.37 -3.79 -7.88
C GLU A 33 7.94 -4.41 -6.56
N LEU A 34 7.20 -3.69 -5.72
CA LEU A 34 6.62 -4.25 -4.49
C LEU A 34 5.64 -5.38 -4.78
N MET A 35 4.76 -5.21 -5.77
CA MET A 35 3.83 -6.27 -6.19
C MET A 35 4.59 -7.50 -6.64
N LYS A 36 5.63 -7.32 -7.47
CA LYS A 36 6.48 -8.43 -7.93
C LYS A 36 7.24 -9.09 -6.79
N LEU A 37 7.70 -8.32 -5.81
CA LEU A 37 8.39 -8.84 -4.63
C LEU A 37 7.48 -9.77 -3.82
N ILE A 38 6.24 -9.32 -3.54
CA ILE A 38 5.26 -10.10 -2.79
C ILE A 38 4.88 -11.38 -3.56
N LEU A 39 4.56 -11.27 -4.85
CA LEU A 39 4.14 -12.41 -5.67
C LEU A 39 5.25 -13.43 -5.92
N ARG A 40 6.52 -13.04 -5.78
CA ARG A 40 7.68 -13.92 -5.95
C ARG A 40 8.22 -14.47 -4.63
N SER A 41 7.55 -14.17 -3.51
CA SER A 41 7.89 -14.78 -2.23
C SER A 41 7.70 -16.31 -2.32
N ASP A 42 8.67 -17.07 -1.82
CA ASP A 42 8.58 -18.53 -1.77
C ASP A 42 7.40 -19.02 -0.93
N ASN A 43 6.95 -18.19 0.02
CA ASN A 43 5.82 -18.45 0.90
C ASN A 43 4.58 -17.63 0.51
N TYR A 44 4.43 -17.26 -0.77
CA TYR A 44 3.25 -16.51 -1.21
C TYR A 44 1.99 -17.38 -1.09
N ASP A 45 1.13 -17.05 -0.14
CA ASP A 45 -0.24 -17.52 -0.05
C ASP A 45 -1.20 -16.39 -0.42
N GLU A 46 -2.08 -16.61 -1.39
CA GLU A 46 -2.98 -15.57 -1.90
C GLU A 46 -4.05 -15.17 -0.88
N GLU A 47 -4.55 -16.13 -0.09
CA GLU A 47 -5.62 -15.89 0.89
C GLU A 47 -5.07 -15.11 2.09
N GLU A 48 -3.96 -15.56 2.66
CA GLU A 48 -3.26 -14.88 3.75
C GLU A 48 -2.80 -13.48 3.34
N THR A 49 -2.20 -13.34 2.16
CA THR A 49 -1.75 -12.03 1.65
C THR A 49 -2.94 -11.07 1.50
N ARG A 50 -4.09 -11.58 1.06
CA ARG A 50 -5.32 -10.80 0.92
C ARG A 50 -5.84 -10.33 2.27
N ASP A 51 -5.91 -11.23 3.25
CA ASP A 51 -6.39 -10.91 4.60
C ASP A 51 -5.53 -9.84 5.28
N ILE A 52 -4.20 -9.96 5.16
CA ILE A 52 -3.27 -8.96 5.69
C ILE A 52 -3.46 -7.61 4.96
N LEU A 53 -3.59 -7.63 3.63
CA LEU A 53 -3.78 -6.40 2.85
C LEU A 53 -5.09 -5.69 3.20
N ASP A 54 -6.17 -6.43 3.42
CA ASP A 54 -7.45 -5.85 3.82
C ASP A 54 -7.39 -5.23 5.22
N GLY A 55 -6.66 -5.85 6.16
CA GLY A 55 -6.37 -5.26 7.46
C GLY A 55 -5.57 -3.96 7.33
N VAL A 56 -4.48 -3.97 6.55
CA VAL A 56 -3.65 -2.78 6.30
C VAL A 56 -4.46 -1.64 5.68
N ARG A 57 -5.30 -1.95 4.69
CA ARG A 57 -6.17 -0.97 4.04
C ARG A 57 -7.22 -0.41 5.00
N GLY A 58 -7.87 -1.27 5.78
CA GLY A 58 -8.85 -0.87 6.79
C GLY A 58 -8.25 0.10 7.80
N GLU A 59 -7.05 -0.20 8.31
CA GLU A 59 -6.34 0.69 9.22
C GLU A 59 -6.00 2.04 8.59
N ARG A 60 -5.56 2.06 7.31
CA ARG A 60 -5.29 3.32 6.59
C ARG A 60 -6.57 4.13 6.44
N GLU A 61 -7.66 3.51 5.99
CA GLU A 61 -8.94 4.18 5.74
C GLU A 61 -9.53 4.74 7.04
N ASP A 62 -9.41 4.01 8.15
CA ASP A 62 -9.79 4.49 9.48
C ASP A 62 -8.93 5.67 9.92
N ALA A 63 -7.60 5.59 9.76
CA ALA A 63 -6.71 6.69 10.11
C ALA A 63 -7.00 7.95 9.27
N GLU A 64 -7.21 7.82 7.96
CA GLU A 64 -7.61 8.92 7.08
C GLU A 64 -8.96 9.55 7.50
N LYS A 65 -9.90 8.72 7.98
CA LYS A 65 -11.18 9.17 8.51
C LYS A 65 -11.02 9.93 9.83
N TRP A 66 -10.18 9.45 10.73
CA TRP A 66 -9.89 10.12 12.01
C TRP A 66 -9.18 11.46 11.81
N GLU A 67 -8.26 11.56 10.85
CA GLU A 67 -7.63 12.84 10.48
C GLU A 67 -8.63 13.86 9.96
N ARG A 68 -9.58 13.44 9.10
CA ARG A 68 -10.65 14.33 8.63
C ARG A 68 -11.53 14.86 9.76
N LEU A 69 -11.66 14.10 10.85
CA LEU A 69 -12.40 14.47 12.05
C LEU A 69 -11.55 15.31 13.03
N GLY A 70 -10.30 15.64 12.69
CA GLY A 70 -9.40 16.45 13.53
C GLY A 70 -8.70 15.67 14.64
N GLY A 71 -8.76 14.33 14.62
CA GLY A 71 -8.04 13.46 15.55
C GLY A 71 -6.60 13.24 15.12
N ARG A 72 -5.69 13.07 16.09
CA ARG A 72 -4.31 12.62 15.84
C ARG A 72 -4.30 11.08 15.82
N PRO A 73 -3.75 10.41 14.79
CA PRO A 73 -3.74 8.96 14.77
C PRO A 73 -2.93 8.40 15.95
N ALA A 74 -3.43 7.32 16.54
CA ALA A 74 -2.73 6.62 17.61
C ALA A 74 -1.64 5.73 17.01
N THR A 75 -0.41 5.92 17.49
CA THR A 75 0.81 5.07 17.34
C THR A 75 1.87 5.51 16.32
N SER A 76 3.11 5.56 16.82
CA SER A 76 4.32 6.16 16.21
C SER A 76 5.08 5.24 15.24
N ILE A 77 4.88 3.92 15.27
CA ILE A 77 5.49 2.99 14.29
C ILE A 77 4.70 2.97 12.97
N LYS A 78 3.38 3.21 13.05
CA LYS A 78 2.48 3.22 11.89
C LYS A 78 2.54 4.52 11.07
N GLU A 79 3.17 5.57 11.59
CA GLU A 79 3.42 6.82 10.84
C GLU A 79 4.38 6.62 9.66
N LEU A 80 5.36 5.72 9.77
CA LEU A 80 6.37 5.48 8.73
C LEU A 80 5.78 4.94 7.42
N PHE A 81 4.64 4.26 7.52
CA PHE A 81 3.90 3.69 6.39
C PHE A 81 2.59 4.42 6.14
N TYR A 82 2.34 5.52 6.85
CA TYR A 82 1.14 6.30 6.60
C TYR A 82 1.26 6.97 5.22
N CYS A 83 0.14 7.23 4.57
CA CYS A 83 0.06 8.00 3.32
C CYS A 83 -1.04 9.05 3.50
N GLY A 84 -0.86 9.84 4.56
CA GLY A 84 -1.80 10.83 5.02
C GLY A 84 -2.04 11.92 4.00
N THR A 85 -3.15 12.62 4.17
CA THR A 85 -3.51 13.77 3.32
C THR A 85 -2.70 15.02 3.62
N LYS A 86 -1.86 15.00 4.66
CA LYS A 86 -1.08 16.14 5.14
C LYS A 86 0.40 15.79 5.19
N GLY A 87 1.16 16.24 4.20
CA GLY A 87 2.53 16.69 4.41
C GLY A 87 3.64 15.65 4.41
N TYR A 88 3.73 14.84 3.37
CA TYR A 88 5.00 14.56 2.69
C TYR A 88 4.64 14.41 1.22
N GLU A 89 5.36 15.12 0.36
CA GLU A 89 5.18 15.09 -1.09
C GLU A 89 5.03 13.64 -1.54
N THR A 90 3.82 13.31 -2.01
CA THR A 90 3.65 12.19 -2.90
C THR A 90 4.43 12.57 -4.14
N ASP A 91 5.67 12.10 -4.25
CA ASP A 91 6.36 12.04 -5.53
C ASP A 91 5.42 11.33 -6.50
N THR A 92 4.79 12.18 -7.30
CA THR A 92 3.87 11.86 -8.37
C THR A 92 4.66 11.13 -9.44
N ASP A 93 4.77 9.81 -9.32
CA ASP A 93 5.05 8.92 -10.45
C ASP A 93 3.74 8.25 -10.91
N ASN A 94 2.64 9.00 -10.89
CA ASN A 94 1.34 8.56 -11.39
C ASN A 94 0.99 9.23 -12.72
N ASP A 95 1.99 9.39 -13.59
CA ASP A 95 1.82 9.85 -14.98
C ASP A 95 1.80 8.68 -15.98
N LEU A 96 1.29 7.51 -15.57
CA LEU A 96 0.72 6.56 -16.52
C LEU A 96 -0.80 6.60 -16.39
N ALA A 97 -1.36 7.66 -16.97
CA ALA A 97 -2.75 7.65 -17.41
C ALA A 97 -3.01 6.38 -18.23
N PRO A 98 -4.07 5.61 -17.95
CA PRO A 98 -4.52 4.61 -18.89
C PRO A 98 -5.13 5.36 -20.07
N SER A 99 -4.36 5.52 -21.15
CA SER A 99 -4.94 5.71 -22.47
C SER A 99 -5.78 4.47 -22.77
N LEU A 100 -7.05 4.54 -22.37
CA LEU A 100 -8.12 3.84 -23.07
C LEU A 100 -8.00 4.22 -24.53
N LEU A 101 -7.67 3.26 -25.38
CA LEU A 101 -8.24 3.05 -26.71
C LEU A 101 -7.62 1.78 -27.30
N ILE A 102 -8.38 0.69 -27.17
CA ILE A 102 -8.38 -0.42 -28.12
C ILE A 102 -9.32 0.04 -29.25
N GLU A 103 -8.80 0.27 -30.45
CA GLU A 103 -9.02 -0.57 -31.64
C GLU A 103 -7.99 -0.22 -32.72
#